data_AF-A0A965MHG7-F1
#
_entry.id   AF-A0A965MHG7-F1
#
_cell.length_a   1.000
_cell.length_b   1.000
_cell.length_c   1.000
_cell.angle_alpha   90.00
_cell.angle_beta   90.00
_cell.angle_gamma   90.00
#
_symmetry.space_group_name_H-M   'P 1'
#
loop_
_entity.id
_entity.type
_entity.pdbx_description
1 polymer ?
#
loop_
_entity_poly.entity_id
_entity_poly.type
_entity_poly.pdbx_seq_one_letter_code
_entity_poly.pdbx_strand_id
1 'polypeptide(L)'
;MATIKPRVKVPSKAAAGEVVEIKALISHPMHTGRAKDKKGNKIPRKIINKFVASFDGETVFAANFEPAISANPFIAFPFKASKSGEFKFTWVEDGGAEFSATKKMTVG
;
A
#
# COMPACT_ATOMS: atom_id res chain seq x y z
N MET A 1 1.08 -12.41 16.90
CA MET A 1 0.51 -11.97 15.61
C MET A 1 1.43 -10.87 15.08
N ALA A 2 1.81 -10.92 13.80
CA ALA A 2 2.65 -9.88 13.22
C ALA A 2 1.91 -8.53 13.26
N THR A 3 2.57 -7.48 13.76
CA THR A 3 2.00 -6.13 13.81
C THR A 3 1.74 -5.63 12.38
N ILE A 4 0.50 -5.25 12.09
CA ILE A 4 0.16 -4.63 10.80
C ILE A 4 0.84 -3.26 10.75
N LYS A 5 1.78 -3.10 9.81
CA LYS A 5 2.62 -1.90 9.72
C LYS A 5 2.88 -1.52 8.26
N PRO A 6 2.43 -0.33 7.84
CA PRO A 6 2.82 0.28 6.57
C PRO A 6 4.31 0.63 6.52
N ARG A 7 4.91 0.46 5.34
CA ARG A 7 6.29 0.82 5.00
C ARG A 7 6.30 1.41 3.60
N VAL A 8 6.74 2.65 3.47
CA VAL A 8 6.77 3.36 2.19
C VAL A 8 8.16 3.90 1.91
N LYS A 9 8.58 3.84 0.65
CA LYS A 9 9.81 4.44 0.16
C LYS A 9 9.45 5.38 -0.99
N VAL A 10 9.63 6.66 -0.71
CA VAL A 10 9.54 7.79 -1.66
C VAL A 10 10.88 8.51 -1.57
N PRO A 11 11.53 8.83 -2.71
CA PRO A 11 12.70 9.71 -2.69
C PRO A 11 12.38 11.03 -1.99
N SER A 12 13.22 11.45 -1.06
CA SER A 12 13.02 12.73 -0.37
C SER A 12 13.26 13.93 -1.29
N LYS A 13 14.06 13.74 -2.35
CA LYS A 13 14.38 14.74 -3.38
C LYS A 13 14.24 14.11 -4.76
N ALA A 14 13.78 14.89 -5.73
CA ALA A 14 13.72 14.53 -7.16
C ALA A 14 13.93 15.80 -8.00
N ALA A 15 14.50 15.65 -9.20
CA ALA A 15 14.59 16.75 -10.16
C ALA A 15 13.22 17.02 -10.82
N ALA A 16 12.99 18.25 -11.26
CA ALA A 16 11.78 18.60 -11.98
C ALA A 16 11.65 17.78 -13.28
N GLY A 17 10.57 17.01 -13.40
CA GLY A 17 10.30 16.12 -14.52
C GLY A 17 10.91 14.72 -14.40
N GLU A 18 11.68 14.43 -13.33
CA GLU A 18 12.24 13.11 -13.08
C GLU A 18 11.14 12.07 -12.84
N VAL A 19 11.30 10.88 -13.41
CA VAL A 19 10.43 9.73 -13.12
C VAL A 19 11.06 8.93 -11.99
N VAL A 20 10.42 8.96 -10.82
CA VAL A 20 10.85 8.22 -9.63
C VAL A 20 10.00 6.99 -9.41
N GLU A 21 10.58 5.95 -8.80
CA GLU A 21 9.86 4.75 -8.40
C GLU A 21 9.36 4.88 -6.96
N ILE A 22 8.04 4.81 -6.79
CA ILE A 22 7.37 4.82 -5.49
C ILE A 22 7.14 3.38 -5.04
N LYS A 23 7.52 3.04 -3.81
CA LYS A 23 7.33 1.69 -3.25
C LYS A 23 6.48 1.75 -1.99
N ALA A 24 5.47 0.90 -1.93
CA ALA A 24 4.54 0.83 -0.81
C ALA A 24 4.35 -0.64 -0.41
N LEU A 25 4.54 -0.93 0.88
CA LEU A 25 4.41 -2.26 1.46
C LEU A 25 3.60 -2.18 2.74
N ILE A 26 2.74 -3.17 2.99
CA ILE A 26 2.07 -3.32 4.29
C ILE A 26 2.29 -4.73 4.83
N SER A 27 2.74 -4.84 6.08
CA SER A 27 2.82 -6.16 6.74
C SER A 27 1.40 -6.66 7.02
N HIS A 28 0.96 -7.71 6.32
CA HIS A 28 -0.41 -8.23 6.42
C HIS A 28 -0.48 -9.70 5.98
N PRO A 29 -1.19 -10.60 6.70
CA PRO A 29 -1.21 -12.03 6.40
C PRO A 29 -1.99 -12.41 5.12
N MET A 30 -2.90 -11.55 4.66
CA MET A 30 -3.72 -11.78 3.46
C MET A 30 -4.44 -13.14 3.49
N HIS A 31 -5.24 -13.37 4.54
CA HIS A 31 -5.99 -14.62 4.64
C HIS A 31 -7.03 -14.71 3.52
N THR A 32 -6.87 -15.70 2.64
CA THR A 32 -7.63 -15.81 1.39
C THR A 32 -9.00 -16.45 1.55
N GLY A 33 -9.33 -17.01 2.71
CA GLY A 33 -10.52 -17.84 2.91
C GLY A 33 -10.33 -19.32 2.53
N ARG A 34 -9.19 -19.68 1.94
CA ARG A 34 -8.93 -21.05 1.42
C ARG A 34 -8.12 -21.92 2.38
N ALA A 35 -7.26 -21.31 3.19
CA ALA A 35 -6.41 -22.03 4.14
C ALA A 35 -7.23 -22.60 5.31
N LYS A 36 -6.73 -23.68 5.91
CA LYS A 36 -7.29 -24.30 7.11
C LYS A 36 -6.34 -24.14 8.29
N ASP A 37 -6.89 -24.04 9.50
CA ASP A 37 -6.13 -24.07 10.75
C ASP A 37 -5.69 -25.50 11.11
N LYS A 38 -4.96 -25.65 12.23
CA LYS A 38 -4.49 -26.95 12.73
C LYS A 38 -5.64 -27.92 13.10
N LYS A 39 -6.85 -27.40 13.33
CA LYS A 39 -8.04 -28.17 13.66
C LYS A 39 -8.87 -28.51 12.40
N GLY A 40 -8.42 -28.09 11.22
CA GLY A 40 -9.09 -28.31 9.94
C GLY A 40 -10.18 -27.28 9.60
N ASN A 41 -10.38 -26.26 10.43
CA ASN A 41 -11.38 -25.21 10.18
C ASN A 41 -10.88 -24.24 9.12
N LYS A 42 -11.76 -23.76 8.24
CA LYS A 42 -11.40 -22.72 7.28
C LYS A 42 -11.07 -21.42 8.01
N ILE A 43 -9.95 -20.80 7.65
CA ILE A 43 -9.61 -19.45 8.10
C ILE A 43 -10.41 -18.47 7.24
N PRO A 44 -11.26 -17.61 7.84
CA PRO A 44 -12.05 -16.64 7.08
C PRO A 44 -11.20 -15.73 6.21
N ARG A 45 -11.78 -15.26 5.10
CA ARG A 45 -11.15 -14.24 4.27
C ARG A 45 -10.95 -12.96 5.10
N LYS A 46 -9.73 -12.44 5.06
CA LYS A 46 -9.33 -11.17 5.65
C LYS A 46 -8.11 -10.68 4.90
N ILE A 47 -8.35 -9.89 3.84
CA ILE A 47 -7.31 -9.30 3.00
C ILE A 47 -7.34 -7.77 3.10
N ILE A 48 -6.23 -7.15 2.71
CA ILE A 48 -6.28 -5.77 2.20
C ILE A 48 -6.97 -5.85 0.84
N ASN A 49 -8.08 -5.15 0.68
CA ASN A 49 -8.92 -5.18 -0.53
C ASN A 49 -8.81 -3.91 -1.38
N LYS A 50 -8.27 -2.83 -0.83
CA LYS A 50 -8.06 -1.56 -1.56
C LYS A 50 -6.76 -0.90 -1.13
N PHE A 51 -6.07 -0.34 -2.11
CA PHE A 51 -4.93 0.55 -1.92
C PHE A 51 -5.13 1.83 -2.71
N VAL A 52 -4.83 2.97 -2.09
CA VAL A 52 -4.82 4.29 -2.75
C VAL A 52 -3.55 5.03 -2.36
N ALA A 53 -2.85 5.58 -3.34
CA ALA A 53 -1.82 6.58 -3.14
C ALA A 53 -2.31 7.92 -3.71
N SER A 54 -2.24 8.98 -2.90
CA SER A 54 -2.56 10.34 -3.30
C SER A 54 -1.35 11.25 -3.10
N PHE A 55 -1.18 12.25 -3.97
CA PHE A 55 -0.17 13.28 -3.87
C PHE A 55 -0.86 14.65 -3.77
N ASP A 56 -0.62 15.39 -2.69
CA ASP A 56 -1.32 16.67 -2.38
C ASP A 56 -2.85 16.59 -2.51
N GLY A 57 -3.43 15.45 -2.11
CA GLY A 57 -4.88 15.20 -2.16
C GLY A 57 -5.41 14.65 -3.47
N GLU A 58 -4.61 14.65 -4.55
CA GLU A 58 -4.99 14.05 -5.83
C GLU A 58 -4.63 12.55 -5.86
N THR A 59 -5.54 11.68 -6.31
CA THR A 59 -5.24 10.25 -6.44
C THR A 59 -4.30 10.01 -7.62
N VAL A 60 -3.11 9.48 -7.34
CA VAL A 60 -2.09 9.18 -8.36
C VAL A 60 -2.00 7.70 -8.69
N PHE A 61 -2.46 6.83 -7.78
CA PHE A 61 -2.54 5.40 -7.99
C PHE A 61 -3.67 4.81 -7.15
N ALA A 62 -4.43 3.88 -7.72
CA ALA A 62 -5.41 3.09 -6.99
C ALA A 62 -5.42 1.65 -7.49
N ALA A 63 -5.60 0.69 -6.58
CA ALA A 63 -5.74 -0.71 -6.90
C ALA A 63 -6.76 -1.38 -5.99
N ASN A 64 -7.59 -2.24 -6.57
CA ASN A 64 -8.40 -3.20 -5.83
C ASN A 64 -7.63 -4.52 -5.78
N PHE A 65 -7.56 -5.11 -4.58
CA PHE A 65 -6.86 -6.34 -4.33
C PHE A 65 -7.84 -7.48 -4.13
N GLU A 66 -7.47 -8.63 -4.68
CA GLU A 66 -8.22 -9.87 -4.53
C GLU A 66 -7.37 -10.95 -3.84
N PRO A 67 -7.97 -12.07 -3.40
CA PRO A 67 -7.27 -13.11 -2.62
C PRO A 67 -6.05 -13.76 -3.27
N ALA A 68 -5.74 -13.47 -4.55
CA ALA A 68 -4.54 -13.92 -5.21
C ALA A 68 -3.30 -13.07 -4.89
N ILE A 69 -3.45 -11.92 -4.23
CA ILE A 69 -2.32 -11.10 -3.77
C ILE A 69 -1.65 -11.76 -2.56
N SER A 70 -0.33 -11.93 -2.66
CA SER A 70 0.51 -12.52 -1.61
C SER A 70 0.43 -11.78 -0.28
N ALA A 71 0.73 -12.49 0.81
CA ALA A 71 1.00 -11.88 2.11
C ALA A 71 2.10 -10.82 2.00
N ASN A 72 1.99 -9.80 2.83
CA ASN A 72 2.77 -8.56 2.78
C ASN A 72 2.68 -7.85 1.42
N PRO A 73 1.49 -7.38 1.00
CA PRO A 73 1.30 -6.76 -0.31
C PRO A 73 2.33 -5.66 -0.57
N PHE A 74 3.00 -5.76 -1.70
CA PHE A 74 4.00 -4.80 -2.19
C PHE A 74 3.53 -4.24 -3.53
N ILE A 75 3.57 -2.92 -3.66
CA ILE A 75 3.32 -2.22 -4.91
C ILE A 75 4.51 -1.32 -5.21
N ALA A 76 4.96 -1.33 -6.45
CA ALA A 76 5.84 -0.33 -7.01
C ALA A 76 5.18 0.30 -8.24
N PHE A 77 5.25 1.62 -8.36
CA PHE A 77 4.74 2.34 -9.53
C PHE A 77 5.60 3.58 -9.82
N PRO A 78 5.73 3.99 -11.10
CA PRO A 78 6.44 5.20 -11.47
C PRO A 78 5.61 6.44 -11.14
N PHE A 79 6.28 7.54 -10.77
CA PHE A 79 5.67 8.85 -10.59
C PHE A 79 6.58 9.93 -11.18
N LYS A 80 6.02 10.82 -12.00
CA LYS A 80 6.76 11.95 -12.56
C LYS A 80 6.71 13.14 -11.59
N ALA A 81 7.85 13.48 -11.01
CA ALA A 81 7.98 14.55 -10.02
C ALA A 81 7.92 15.93 -10.70
N SER A 82 6.77 16.60 -10.64
CA SER A 82 6.60 17.95 -11.21
C SER A 82 6.70 19.06 -10.15
N LYS A 83 6.35 18.76 -8.90
CA LYS A 83 6.32 19.71 -7.79
C LYS A 83 6.66 19.04 -6.46
N SER A 84 7.13 19.83 -5.49
CA SER A 84 7.23 19.41 -4.09
C SER A 84 5.85 19.14 -3.52
N GLY A 85 5.71 18.14 -2.66
CA GLY A 85 4.43 17.78 -2.06
C GLY A 85 4.50 16.58 -1.12
N GLU A 86 3.35 16.09 -0.72
CA GLU A 86 3.23 14.96 0.20
C GLU A 86 2.42 13.81 -0.41
N PHE A 87 2.99 12.61 -0.35
CA PHE A 87 2.25 11.38 -0.58
C PHE A 87 1.51 10.96 0.69
N LYS A 88 0.26 10.54 0.51
CA LYS A 88 -0.52 9.78 1.47
C LYS A 88 -0.89 8.43 0.85
N PHE A 89 -0.61 7.36 1.57
CA PHE A 89 -0.91 6.00 1.19
C PHE A 89 -1.96 5.44 2.14
N THR A 90 -2.99 4.80 1.61
CA THR A 90 -4.09 4.22 2.38
C THR A 90 -4.32 2.78 1.93
N TRP A 91 -4.40 1.86 2.89
CA TRP A 91 -4.81 0.47 2.69
C TRP A 91 -6.08 0.22 3.48
N VAL A 92 -7.06 -0.45 2.85
CA VAL A 92 -8.33 -0.84 3.49
C VAL A 92 -8.39 -2.36 3.54
N GLU A 93 -8.76 -2.89 4.70
CA GLU A 93 -8.98 -4.31 4.94
C GLU A 93 -10.46 -4.69 4.81
N ASP A 94 -10.77 -5.95 4.50
CA ASP A 94 -12.15 -6.47 4.47
C ASP A 94 -12.96 -6.17 5.75
N GLY A 95 -12.31 -6.05 6.91
CA GLY A 95 -12.95 -5.69 8.18
C GLY A 95 -13.25 -4.20 8.36
N GLY A 96 -12.98 -3.37 7.36
CA GLY A 96 -13.13 -1.91 7.42
C GLY A 96 -11.98 -1.19 8.13
N ALA A 97 -10.97 -1.92 8.61
CA ALA A 97 -9.77 -1.32 9.18
C ALA A 97 -8.99 -0.58 8.09
N GLU A 98 -8.58 0.65 8.41
CA GLU A 98 -7.75 1.48 7.54
C GLU A 98 -6.36 1.66 8.12
N PHE A 99 -5.36 1.58 7.25
CA PHE A 99 -3.96 1.83 7.59
C PHE A 99 -3.43 2.91 6.65
N SER A 100 -2.62 3.82 7.18
CA SER A 100 -2.04 4.89 6.35
C SER A 100 -0.58 5.18 6.66
N ALA A 101 0.09 5.78 5.69
CA ALA A 101 1.44 6.33 5.83
C ALA A 101 1.56 7.58 4.98
N THR A 102 2.38 8.54 5.42
CA THR A 102 2.68 9.75 4.66
C THR A 102 4.18 9.89 4.41
N LYS A 103 4.54 10.52 3.28
CA LYS A 103 5.93 10.82 2.96
C LYS A 103 6.04 12.04 2.06
N LYS A 104 6.87 13.00 2.47
CA LYS A 104 7.17 14.21 1.70
C LYS A 104 8.24 13.96 0.65
N MET A 105 8.11 14.64 -0.47
CA MET A 105 9.09 14.74 -1.54
C MET A 105 9.28 16.20 -1.91
N THR A 106 10.53 16.64 -2.04
CA THR A 106 10.86 17.98 -2.54
C THR A 106 11.40 17.88 -3.96
N VAL A 107 10.91 18.76 -4.83
CA VAL A 107 11.38 18.92 -6.21
C VAL A 107 12.21 20.20 -6.30
N GLY A 108 13.39 20.10 -6.91
CA GLY A 108 14.32 21.21 -7.10
C GLY A 108 15.40 20.89 -8.12
#